data_AF-A0A316H3U2-F1
#
_entry.id   AF-A0A316H3U2-F1
#
_cell.length_a   1.000
_cell.length_b   1.000
_cell.length_c   1.000
_cell.angle_alpha   90.00
_cell.angle_beta   90.00
_cell.angle_gamma   90.00
#
_symmetry.space_group_name_H-M   'P 1'
#
loop_
_entity.id
_entity.type
_entity.pdbx_description
1 polymer ?
#
loop_
_entity_poly.entity_id
_entity_poly.type
_entity_poly.pdbx_seq_one_letter_code
_entity_poly.pdbx_strand_id
1 'polypeptide(L)'
;MIYSKSSWSYTEGHENKKEKKTERQETRYVSSYNADGKKTALTETLSGERNYGVKWDFDSNGNISRYGSADKSDDIFQYESLAKYDKSGNLTEWNTHALNVHAAPNFWKYKYDHENHLIESSFYEEELLLNKTTYTYPQRDSKGNWLKRISATNTFEPMPERKYSGTTTREITYY
;
A
#
# COMPACT_ATOMS: atom_id res chain seq x y z
N MET A 1 -5.49 21.89 12.14
CA MET A 1 -5.34 20.42 12.21
C MET A 1 -6.58 19.85 11.54
N ILE A 2 -6.47 19.32 10.32
CA ILE A 2 -7.63 18.91 9.50
C ILE A 2 -7.73 17.39 9.59
N TYR A 3 -8.81 16.88 10.19
CA TYR A 3 -9.11 15.44 10.22
C TYR A 3 -10.19 15.14 9.18
N SER A 4 -9.90 14.28 8.22
CA SER A 4 -10.91 13.70 7.32
C SER A 4 -11.20 12.26 7.75
N LYS A 5 -12.48 11.86 7.71
CA LYS A 5 -12.92 10.49 8.02
C LYS A 5 -13.51 9.90 6.74
N SER A 6 -13.02 8.74 6.32
CA SER A 6 -13.55 7.98 5.18
C SER A 6 -14.21 6.71 5.70
N SER A 7 -15.35 6.31 5.14
CA SER A 7 -16.04 5.07 5.49
C SER A 7 -16.22 4.17 4.25
N TRP A 8 -16.11 2.86 4.46
CA TRP A 8 -16.30 1.80 3.45
C TRP A 8 -17.17 0.68 4.04
N SER A 9 -17.98 0.01 3.23
CA SER A 9 -18.70 -1.21 3.64
C SER A 9 -18.69 -2.27 2.53
N TYR A 10 -18.55 -3.54 2.95
CA TYR A 10 -18.68 -4.75 2.12
C TYR A 10 -19.31 -5.85 3.00
N THR A 11 -20.23 -6.63 2.44
CA THR A 11 -20.91 -7.73 3.14
C THR A 11 -20.96 -8.95 2.24
N GLU A 12 -20.46 -10.08 2.73
CA GLU A 12 -20.76 -11.39 2.17
C GLU A 12 -21.00 -12.36 3.34
N GLY A 13 -22.14 -13.05 3.30
CA GLY A 13 -22.55 -14.01 4.32
C GLY A 13 -22.45 -15.42 3.78
N HIS A 14 -22.08 -16.37 4.65
CA HIS A 14 -22.71 -17.69 4.76
C HIS A 14 -22.20 -18.41 6.03
N GLU A 15 -23.14 -18.91 6.84
CA GLU A 15 -22.91 -19.68 8.06
C GLU A 15 -22.67 -21.17 7.77
N ASN A 16 -21.70 -21.75 8.50
CA ASN A 16 -21.81 -23.05 9.17
C ASN A 16 -20.59 -23.23 10.10
N LYS A 17 -20.77 -23.16 11.43
CA LYS A 17 -19.68 -23.30 12.42
C LYS A 17 -19.80 -24.58 13.24
N LYS A 18 -18.82 -25.47 13.07
CA LYS A 18 -18.36 -26.39 14.14
C LYS A 18 -17.56 -25.57 15.15
N GLU A 19 -17.74 -25.84 16.45
CA GLU A 19 -17.01 -25.17 17.53
C GLU A 19 -15.50 -25.44 17.43
N LYS A 20 -14.76 -24.46 16.89
CA LYS A 20 -13.29 -24.44 16.87
C LYS A 20 -12.83 -23.68 18.13
N LYS A 21 -12.08 -24.36 18.99
CA LYS A 21 -11.40 -23.74 20.15
C LYS A 21 -10.59 -22.56 19.63
N THR A 22 -11.03 -21.34 19.94
CA THR A 22 -10.43 -20.12 19.38
C THR A 22 -9.22 -19.77 20.21
N GLU A 23 -8.03 -20.12 19.71
CA GLU A 23 -6.78 -19.63 20.29
C GLU A 23 -6.72 -18.11 20.10
N ARG A 24 -6.46 -17.39 21.19
CA ARG A 24 -6.43 -15.93 21.19
C ARG A 24 -5.19 -15.47 20.43
N GLN A 25 -5.41 -14.80 19.30
CA GLN A 25 -4.33 -14.12 18.60
C GLN A 25 -3.96 -12.84 19.37
N GLU A 26 -2.67 -12.61 19.57
CA GLU A 26 -2.16 -11.37 20.16
C GLU A 26 -1.25 -10.68 19.14
N THR A 27 -1.32 -9.35 19.12
CA THR A 27 -0.49 -8.53 18.23
C THR A 27 0.42 -7.66 19.08
N ARG A 28 1.72 -7.72 18.80
CA ARG A 28 2.75 -6.92 19.48
C ARG A 28 3.42 -5.98 18.50
N TYR A 29 3.57 -4.72 18.90
CA TYR A 29 4.31 -3.70 18.17
C TYR A 29 5.58 -3.33 18.90
N VAL A 30 6.70 -3.24 18.18
CA VAL A 30 7.99 -2.74 18.68
C VAL A 30 8.44 -1.63 17.74
N SER A 31 8.62 -0.41 18.26
CA SER A 31 9.09 0.74 17.48
C SER A 31 10.50 1.14 17.91
N SER A 32 11.33 1.51 16.96
CA SER A 32 12.66 2.10 17.18
C SER A 32 12.70 3.53 16.68
N TYR A 33 13.51 4.37 17.32
CA TYR A 33 13.60 5.81 17.06
C TYR A 33 15.07 6.25 17.02
N ASN A 34 15.38 7.28 16.22
CA ASN A 34 16.68 7.94 16.23
C ASN A 34 16.78 8.96 17.39
N ALA A 35 17.95 9.61 17.53
CA ALA A 35 18.18 10.62 18.57
C ALA A 35 17.23 11.83 18.50
N ASP A 36 16.68 12.13 17.32
CA ASP A 36 15.72 13.22 17.10
C ASP A 36 14.26 12.80 17.36
N GLY A 37 14.03 11.55 17.81
CA GLY A 37 12.70 11.01 18.05
C GLY A 37 11.92 10.62 16.79
N LYS A 38 12.57 10.56 15.62
CA LYS A 38 11.96 10.04 14.38
C LYS A 38 11.98 8.52 14.38
N LYS A 39 10.87 7.91 13.98
CA LYS A 39 10.75 6.45 13.87
C LYS A 39 11.72 5.93 12.79
N THR A 40 12.53 4.93 13.12
CA THR A 40 13.50 4.30 12.20
C THR A 40 13.10 2.88 11.84
N ALA A 41 12.39 2.20 12.72
CA ALA A 41 11.84 0.88 12.43
C ALA A 41 10.52 0.64 13.18
N LEU A 42 9.68 -0.22 12.60
CA LEU A 42 8.53 -0.83 13.26
C LEU A 42 8.60 -2.34 13.06
N THR A 43 8.22 -3.09 14.07
CA THR A 43 7.98 -4.52 13.96
C THR A 43 6.60 -4.83 14.50
N GLU A 44 5.78 -5.53 13.73
CA GLU A 44 4.50 -6.08 14.14
C GLU A 44 4.66 -7.60 14.19
N THR A 45 4.24 -8.21 15.29
CA THR A 45 4.25 -9.67 15.47
C THR A 45 2.85 -10.11 15.81
N LEU A 46 2.26 -10.99 14.99
CA LEU A 46 1.04 -11.71 15.35
C LEU A 46 1.44 -13.07 15.90
N SER A 47 1.00 -13.38 17.13
CA SER A 47 1.10 -14.71 17.70
C SER A 47 -0.16 -15.52 17.39
N GLY A 48 0.02 -16.72 16.85
CA GLY A 48 -1.02 -17.70 16.50
C GLY A 48 -0.39 -18.96 15.90
N GLU A 49 -1.19 -19.81 15.23
CA GLU A 49 -0.73 -21.06 14.56
C GLU A 49 0.42 -20.82 13.55
N ARG A 50 0.52 -19.62 12.98
CA ARG A 50 1.67 -19.15 12.20
C ARG A 50 2.12 -17.80 12.75
N ASN A 51 3.38 -17.72 13.17
CA ASN A 51 3.94 -16.49 13.68
C ASN A 51 4.44 -15.63 12.52
N TYR A 52 3.64 -14.64 12.11
CA TYR A 52 4.04 -13.68 11.09
C TYR A 52 4.61 -12.42 11.74
N GLY A 53 5.78 -11.99 11.26
CA GLY A 53 6.41 -10.73 11.58
C GLY A 53 6.39 -9.80 10.38
N VAL A 54 6.09 -8.53 10.58
CA VAL A 54 6.24 -7.50 9.55
C VAL A 54 7.23 -6.46 10.05
N LYS A 55 8.15 -6.05 9.19
CA LYS A 55 9.17 -5.03 9.49
C LYS A 55 9.03 -3.87 8.51
N TRP A 56 9.18 -2.66 9.02
CA TRP A 56 9.24 -1.42 8.24
C TRP A 56 10.50 -0.67 8.64
N ASP A 57 11.26 -0.21 7.66
CA ASP A 57 12.34 0.76 7.84
C ASP A 57 11.91 2.11 7.25
N PHE A 58 12.43 3.19 7.82
CA PHE A 58 12.07 4.55 7.44
C PHE A 58 13.29 5.36 6.99
N ASP A 59 13.12 6.23 6.00
CA ASP A 59 14.12 7.20 5.58
C ASP A 59 14.27 8.37 6.58
N SER A 60 15.19 9.29 6.32
CA SER A 60 15.42 10.48 7.18
C SER A 60 14.24 11.46 7.23
N ASN A 61 13.32 11.37 6.26
CA ASN A 61 12.10 12.16 6.17
C ASN A 61 10.92 11.47 6.87
N GLY A 62 11.12 10.23 7.35
CA GLY A 62 10.08 9.43 7.99
C GLY A 62 9.16 8.70 7.01
N ASN A 63 9.52 8.63 5.73
CA ASN A 63 8.81 7.80 4.76
C ASN A 63 9.27 6.34 4.90
N ILE A 64 8.40 5.37 4.56
CA ILE A 64 8.77 3.96 4.53
C ILE A 64 9.80 3.76 3.43
N SER A 65 11.04 3.40 3.74
CA SER A 65 12.06 3.07 2.73
C SER A 65 12.03 1.60 2.34
N ARG A 66 11.63 0.75 3.29
CA ARG A 66 11.62 -0.71 3.14
C ARG A 66 10.51 -1.34 3.95
N TYR A 67 9.94 -2.41 3.43
CA TYR A 67 8.87 -3.18 4.03
C TYR A 67 9.08 -4.66 3.75
N GLY A 68 8.77 -5.54 4.70
CA GLY A 68 8.80 -6.97 4.41
C GLY A 68 8.14 -7.80 5.49
N SER A 69 7.70 -9.01 5.15
CA SER A 69 7.23 -9.99 6.12
C SER A 69 8.22 -11.12 6.30
N ALA A 70 8.53 -11.49 7.54
CA ALA A 70 9.31 -12.66 7.89
C ALA A 70 8.44 -13.70 8.60
N ASP A 71 8.72 -14.97 8.34
CA ASP A 71 8.27 -16.04 9.24
C ASP A 71 9.21 -16.06 10.46
N LYS A 72 8.65 -16.22 11.65
CA LYS A 72 9.40 -16.09 12.91
C LYS A 72 10.46 -17.18 13.09
N SER A 73 10.40 -18.29 12.33
CA SER A 73 11.34 -19.41 12.50
C SER A 73 12.77 -19.05 12.07
N ASP A 74 12.95 -18.24 11.03
CA ASP A 74 14.27 -18.09 10.40
C ASP A 74 14.68 -16.64 10.09
N ASP A 75 13.84 -15.64 10.41
CA ASP A 75 14.06 -14.23 10.09
C ASP A 75 14.22 -13.97 8.57
N ILE A 76 13.85 -14.95 7.75
CA ILE A 76 13.88 -14.90 6.29
C ILE A 76 12.62 -14.19 5.82
N PHE A 77 12.81 -13.02 5.23
CA PHE A 77 11.75 -12.30 4.55
C PHE A 77 11.20 -13.16 3.40
N GLN A 78 9.88 -13.38 3.36
CA GLN A 78 9.23 -14.02 2.21
C GLN A 78 9.21 -13.09 1.01
N TYR A 79 9.07 -11.79 1.28
CA TYR A 79 9.23 -10.71 0.33
C TYR A 79 9.81 -9.49 1.01
N GLU A 80 10.44 -8.66 0.19
CA GLU A 80 10.93 -7.34 0.54
C GLU A 80 10.40 -6.34 -0.49
N SER A 81 9.94 -5.20 0.00
CA SER A 81 9.57 -4.05 -0.81
C SER A 81 10.48 -2.87 -0.53
N LEU A 82 10.89 -2.17 -1.57
CA LEU A 82 11.69 -0.95 -1.52
C LEU A 82 10.92 0.21 -2.14
N ALA A 83 10.90 1.34 -1.45
CA ALA A 83 10.19 2.53 -1.89
C ALA A 83 11.15 3.66 -2.25
N LYS A 84 10.83 4.41 -3.31
CA LYS A 84 11.54 5.63 -3.68
C LYS A 84 10.57 6.80 -3.71
N TYR A 85 11.08 7.98 -3.35
CA TYR A 85 10.29 9.19 -3.24
C TYR A 85 10.94 10.34 -4.03
N ASP A 86 10.11 11.24 -4.54
CA ASP A 86 10.58 12.51 -5.09
C ASP A 86 10.95 13.51 -3.98
N LYS A 87 11.41 14.71 -4.37
CA LYS A 87 11.79 15.77 -3.43
C LYS A 87 10.61 16.33 -2.63
N SER A 88 9.38 16.15 -3.10
CA SER A 88 8.15 16.57 -2.42
C SER A 88 7.64 15.49 -1.46
N GLY A 89 8.28 14.31 -1.42
CA GLY A 89 7.86 13.18 -0.59
C GLY A 89 6.79 12.30 -1.23
N ASN A 90 6.53 12.44 -2.54
CA ASN A 90 5.61 11.54 -3.24
C ASN A 90 6.31 10.22 -3.59
N LEU A 91 5.64 9.08 -3.37
CA LEU A 91 6.14 7.76 -3.74
C LEU A 91 6.24 7.65 -5.25
N THR A 92 7.44 7.54 -5.83
CA THR A 92 7.64 7.42 -7.28
C THR A 92 7.79 5.97 -7.74
N GLU A 93 8.33 5.09 -6.88
CA GLU A 93 8.53 3.68 -7.18
C GLU A 93 8.27 2.80 -5.95
N TRP A 94 7.71 1.62 -6.17
CA TRP A 94 7.55 0.57 -5.16
C TRP A 94 7.93 -0.78 -5.76
N ASN A 95 9.08 -1.32 -5.39
CA ASN A 95 9.64 -2.57 -5.94
C ASN A 95 9.48 -3.68 -4.92
N THR A 96 8.86 -4.80 -5.29
CA THR A 96 8.71 -5.98 -4.44
C THR A 96 9.48 -7.15 -5.02
N HIS A 97 10.33 -7.74 -4.20
CA HIS A 97 11.16 -8.90 -4.49
C HIS A 97 10.73 -10.05 -3.59
N ALA A 98 10.36 -11.19 -4.18
CA ALA A 98 10.21 -12.41 -3.42
C ALA A 98 11.60 -13.02 -3.22
N LEU A 99 12.00 -13.28 -1.97
CA LEU A 99 13.38 -13.66 -1.67
C LEU A 99 13.61 -15.18 -1.72
N ASN A 100 12.53 -15.97 -1.62
CA ASN A 100 12.59 -17.43 -1.54
C ASN A 100 12.05 -18.15 -2.78
N VAL A 101 11.68 -17.39 -3.82
CA VAL A 101 11.25 -17.94 -5.11
C VAL A 101 11.98 -17.17 -6.21
N HIS A 102 12.36 -17.86 -7.29
CA HIS A 102 12.84 -17.20 -8.51
C HIS A 102 11.68 -16.54 -9.27
N ALA A 103 10.95 -15.68 -8.58
CA ALA A 103 9.93 -14.84 -9.18
C ALA A 103 10.58 -13.55 -9.67
N ALA A 104 10.13 -13.10 -10.84
CA ALA A 104 10.43 -11.78 -11.34
C ALA A 104 10.13 -10.70 -10.29
N PRO A 105 10.97 -9.65 -10.19
CA PRO A 105 10.63 -8.49 -9.39
C PRO A 105 9.38 -7.82 -9.97
N ASN A 106 8.46 -7.47 -9.08
CA ASN A 106 7.26 -6.73 -9.41
C ASN A 106 7.44 -5.29 -8.95
N PHE A 107 7.16 -4.31 -9.79
CA PHE A 107 7.25 -2.92 -9.36
C PHE A 107 6.15 -2.01 -9.85
N TRP A 108 5.90 -0.99 -9.05
CA TRP A 108 5.00 0.10 -9.37
C TRP A 108 5.79 1.36 -9.67
N LYS A 109 5.34 2.12 -10.67
CA LYS A 109 5.77 3.50 -10.93
C LYS A 109 4.58 4.42 -10.81
N TYR A 110 4.80 5.60 -10.24
CA TYR A 110 3.76 6.59 -9.99
C TYR A 110 4.16 7.94 -10.59
N LYS A 111 3.17 8.66 -11.14
CA LYS A 111 3.36 10.04 -11.62
C LYS A 111 2.34 10.96 -10.99
N TYR A 112 2.78 12.18 -10.74
CA TYR A 112 2.01 13.22 -10.08
C TYR A 112 1.91 14.46 -10.97
N ASP A 113 0.82 15.20 -10.84
CA ASP A 113 0.73 16.55 -11.40
C ASP A 113 1.51 17.58 -10.54
N HIS A 114 1.53 18.83 -11.00
CA HIS A 114 2.20 19.94 -10.31
C HIS A 114 1.57 20.31 -8.95
N GLU A 115 0.37 19.81 -8.67
CA GLU A 115 -0.34 19.99 -7.40
C GLU A 115 -0.18 18.75 -6.49
N ASN A 116 0.72 17.81 -6.83
CA ASN A 116 0.97 16.54 -6.14
C ASN A 116 -0.21 15.55 -6.13
N HIS A 117 -1.11 15.61 -7.12
CA HIS A 117 -2.11 14.56 -7.29
C HIS A 117 -1.57 13.43 -8.14
N LEU A 118 -1.80 12.18 -7.71
CA LEU A 118 -1.48 10.99 -8.50
C LEU A 118 -2.27 11.01 -9.80
N ILE A 119 -1.60 11.04 -10.96
CA ILE A 119 -2.23 11.04 -12.30
C ILE A 119 -2.02 9.73 -13.03
N GLU A 120 -1.02 8.93 -12.64
CA GLU A 120 -0.73 7.64 -13.26
C GLU A 120 -0.12 6.68 -12.24
N SER A 121 -0.55 5.42 -12.28
CA SER A 121 0.15 4.30 -11.65
C SER A 121 0.34 3.17 -12.65
N SER A 122 1.54 2.64 -12.74
CA SER A 122 1.90 1.56 -13.65
C SER A 122 2.50 0.40 -12.89
N PHE A 123 2.01 -0.81 -13.15
CA PHE A 123 2.51 -2.06 -12.58
C PHE A 123 3.29 -2.83 -13.63
N TYR A 124 4.47 -3.28 -13.25
CA TYR A 124 5.40 -4.02 -14.07
C TYR A 124 5.78 -5.34 -13.39
N GLU A 125 5.97 -6.36 -14.21
CA GLU A 125 6.67 -7.59 -13.86
C GLU A 125 7.93 -7.63 -14.73
N GLU A 126 9.10 -7.61 -14.11
CA GLU A 126 10.35 -7.25 -14.81
C GLU A 126 10.18 -5.93 -15.59
N GLU A 127 10.51 -5.89 -16.88
CA GLU A 127 10.33 -4.70 -17.72
C GLU A 127 8.97 -4.66 -18.43
N LEU A 128 8.09 -5.62 -18.17
CA LEU A 128 6.81 -5.76 -18.87
C LEU A 128 5.71 -4.99 -18.14
N LEU A 129 5.15 -3.97 -18.80
CA LEU A 129 4.01 -3.21 -18.29
C LEU A 129 2.77 -4.10 -18.29
N LEU A 130 2.25 -4.47 -17.13
CA LEU A 130 1.07 -5.33 -17.01
C LEU A 130 -0.21 -4.55 -16.77
N ASN A 131 -0.14 -3.46 -16.00
CA ASN A 131 -1.29 -2.59 -15.76
C ASN A 131 -0.88 -1.12 -15.79
N LYS A 132 -1.76 -0.29 -16.32
CA LYS A 132 -1.64 1.17 -16.26
C LYS A 132 -2.98 1.78 -15.89
N THR A 133 -3.02 2.50 -14.78
CA THR A 133 -4.16 3.30 -14.36
C THR A 133 -3.85 4.77 -14.48
N THR A 134 -4.76 5.53 -15.07
CA THR A 134 -4.72 7.00 -15.12
C THR A 134 -5.83 7.57 -14.26
N TYR A 135 -5.59 8.77 -13.70
CA TYR A 135 -6.54 9.43 -12.81
C TYR A 135 -6.83 10.86 -13.26
N THR A 136 -8.09 11.27 -13.14
CA THR A 136 -8.52 12.66 -13.35
C THR A 136 -9.41 13.13 -12.21
N TYR A 137 -9.43 14.44 -11.97
CA TYR A 137 -10.07 15.05 -10.80
C TYR A 137 -11.05 16.15 -11.21
N PRO A 138 -12.21 15.79 -11.80
CA PRO A 138 -13.11 16.75 -12.44
C PRO A 138 -13.89 17.64 -11.45
N GLN A 139 -13.90 17.31 -10.15
CA GLN A 139 -14.62 18.09 -9.15
C GLN A 139 -13.75 18.28 -7.92
N ARG A 140 -13.69 19.53 -7.44
CA ARG A 140 -12.97 19.96 -6.24
C ARG A 140 -13.85 20.86 -5.38
N ASP A 141 -13.55 20.93 -4.10
CA ASP A 141 -14.16 21.91 -3.19
C ASP A 141 -13.45 23.26 -3.25
N SER A 142 -13.96 24.24 -2.48
CA SER A 142 -13.39 25.59 -2.40
C SER A 142 -11.99 25.65 -1.79
N LYS A 143 -11.48 24.57 -1.20
CA LYS A 143 -10.12 24.48 -0.66
C LYS A 143 -9.18 23.65 -1.56
N GLY A 144 -9.65 23.28 -2.75
CA GLY A 144 -8.88 22.52 -3.74
C GLY A 144 -8.85 21.01 -3.49
N ASN A 145 -9.51 20.49 -2.45
CA ASN A 145 -9.58 19.05 -2.24
C ASN A 145 -10.48 18.43 -3.30
N TRP A 146 -10.06 17.31 -3.86
CA TRP A 146 -10.88 16.62 -4.84
C TRP A 146 -12.12 16.00 -4.19
N LEU A 147 -13.26 16.21 -4.84
CA LEU A 147 -14.57 15.64 -4.50
C LEU A 147 -14.90 14.46 -5.40
N LYS A 148 -14.32 14.40 -6.60
CA LYS A 148 -14.49 13.29 -7.54
C LYS A 148 -13.17 12.95 -8.20
N ARG A 149 -12.86 11.66 -8.25
CA ARG A 149 -11.73 11.07 -8.99
C ARG A 149 -12.26 10.02 -9.95
N ILE A 150 -11.87 10.11 -11.21
CA ILE A 150 -12.13 9.09 -12.23
C ILE A 150 -10.83 8.36 -12.50
N SER A 151 -10.89 7.03 -12.53
CA SER A 151 -9.77 6.16 -12.88
C SER A 151 -10.09 5.38 -14.14
N ALA A 152 -9.08 5.18 -14.99
CA ALA A 152 -9.16 4.31 -16.15
C ALA A 152 -7.94 3.40 -16.18
N THR A 153 -8.16 2.09 -16.09
CA THR A 153 -7.13 1.05 -16.06
C THR A 153 -7.14 0.27 -17.37
N ASN A 154 -5.97 0.14 -17.98
CA ASN A 154 -5.70 -0.79 -19.07
C ASN A 154 -4.77 -1.88 -18.54
N THR A 155 -5.04 -3.12 -18.91
CA THR A 155 -4.14 -4.25 -18.72
C THR A 155 -3.49 -4.60 -20.06
N PHE A 156 -2.28 -5.15 -20.02
CA PHE A 156 -1.52 -5.51 -21.21
C PHE A 156 -1.00 -6.95 -21.10
N GLU A 157 -0.61 -7.52 -22.23
CA GLU A 157 -0.03 -8.86 -22.31
C GLU A 157 1.14 -9.04 -21.31
N PRO A 158 1.23 -10.22 -20.65
CA PRO A 158 0.54 -11.47 -20.93
C PRO A 158 -0.79 -11.59 -20.15
N MET A 159 -1.24 -10.52 -19.49
CA MET A 159 -2.56 -10.48 -18.90
C MET A 159 -3.61 -10.26 -20.00
N PRO A 160 -4.80 -10.89 -19.93
CA PRO A 160 -5.85 -10.62 -20.89
C PRO A 160 -6.16 -9.12 -20.91
N GLU A 161 -6.35 -8.54 -22.10
CA GLU A 161 -6.73 -7.13 -22.23
C GLU A 161 -8.06 -6.88 -21.53
N ARG A 162 -8.05 -5.96 -20.55
CA ARG A 162 -9.20 -5.53 -19.79
C ARG A 162 -9.13 -4.03 -19.60
N LYS A 163 -10.29 -3.39 -19.73
CA LYS A 163 -10.49 -1.97 -19.52
C LYS A 163 -11.46 -1.79 -18.38
N TYR A 164 -10.99 -1.13 -17.33
CA TYR A 164 -11.81 -0.81 -16.16
C TYR A 164 -11.87 0.69 -16.01
N SER A 165 -13.03 1.19 -15.61
CA SER A 165 -13.13 2.55 -15.12
C SER A 165 -13.82 2.56 -13.76
N GLY A 166 -13.34 3.43 -12.89
CA GLY A 166 -13.86 3.57 -11.53
C GLY A 166 -14.05 5.04 -11.21
N THR A 167 -15.18 5.37 -10.58
CA THR A 167 -15.43 6.69 -10.03
C THR A 167 -15.38 6.61 -8.51
N THR A 168 -14.60 7.48 -7.89
CA THR A 168 -14.57 7.66 -6.44
C THR A 168 -15.06 9.07 -6.13
N THR A 169 -16.04 9.21 -5.24
CA THR A 169 -16.47 10.50 -4.70
C THR A 169 -16.09 10.62 -3.23
N ARG A 170 -15.91 11.86 -2.76
CA ARG A 170 -15.63 12.18 -1.36
C ARG A 170 -16.60 13.24 -0.87
N GLU A 171 -17.04 13.08 0.37
CA GLU A 171 -17.69 14.13 1.15
C GLU A 171 -16.66 14.62 2.20
N ILE A 172 -16.49 15.94 2.30
CA ILE A 172 -15.50 16.56 3.16
C ILE A 172 -16.23 17.54 4.08
N THR A 173 -16.12 17.30 5.39
CA THR A 173 -16.66 18.20 6.42
C THR A 173 -15.51 18.96 7.07
N TYR A 174 -15.73 20.24 7.32
CA TYR A 174 -14.79 21.12 8.00
C TYR A 174 -15.26 21.43 9.41
N TYR A 175 -14.34 21.37 10.37
CA TYR A 175 -14.54 21.71 11.79
C TYR A 175 -13.66 22.89 12.18
#